data_AF-A0A370EYB6-F1
#
_entry.id   AF-A0A370EYB6-F1
#
_cell.length_a   1.000
_cell.length_b   1.000
_cell.length_c   1.000
_cell.angle_alpha   90.00
_cell.angle_beta   90.00
_cell.angle_gamma   90.00
#
_symmetry.space_group_name_H-M   'P 1'
#
loop_
_entity.id
_entity.type
_entity.pdbx_description
1 polymer ?
#
loop_
_entity_poly.entity_id
_entity_poly.type
_entity_poly.pdbx_seq_one_letter_code
_entity_poly.pdbx_strand_id
1 'polypeptide(L)'
;MDVDYSEQYPVTVNDDTEAEFVADVVSQVHGPERFAWQPDPASLSEDLSRVLNEIPGAFVFLGACPADRDPTAAAYNHSRLAEFDDGVLGDGAALYSELALRRLAVAAPEQAADPVPGPHVFPARAGDGITWPAVPSRCAT
;
A
#
# COMPACT_ATOMS: atom_id res chain seq x y z
N MET A 1 -15.09 -34.96 -25.21
CA MET A 1 -14.89 -33.53 -24.93
C MET A 1 -13.67 -33.46 -24.05
N ASP A 2 -12.68 -32.64 -24.42
CA ASP A 2 -11.48 -32.41 -23.61
C ASP A 2 -11.64 -31.07 -22.89
N VAL A 3 -11.17 -30.97 -21.65
CA VAL A 3 -11.21 -29.76 -20.84
C VAL A 3 -9.78 -29.38 -20.49
N ASP A 4 -9.42 -28.13 -20.77
CA ASP A 4 -8.17 -27.53 -20.30
C ASP A 4 -8.47 -26.64 -19.10
N TYR A 5 -7.77 -26.90 -17.99
CA TYR A 5 -7.93 -26.20 -16.73
C TYR A 5 -6.57 -25.66 -16.29
N SER A 6 -6.52 -24.34 -16.11
CA SER A 6 -5.35 -23.65 -15.57
C SER A 6 -5.74 -22.90 -14.30
N GLU A 7 -5.11 -23.23 -13.19
CA GLU A 7 -5.19 -22.42 -11.98
C GLU A 7 -4.50 -21.07 -12.20
N GLN A 8 -5.15 -19.99 -11.76
CA GLN A 8 -4.62 -18.63 -11.93
C GLN A 8 -3.96 -18.16 -10.63
N TYR A 9 -4.65 -17.30 -9.87
CA TYR A 9 -4.16 -16.76 -8.62
C TYR A 9 -4.68 -17.59 -7.45
N PRO A 10 -3.85 -17.85 -6.43
CA PRO A 10 -4.33 -18.36 -5.16
C PRO A 10 -5.25 -17.32 -4.50
N VAL A 11 -5.94 -17.72 -3.43
CA VAL A 11 -6.77 -16.81 -2.65
C VAL A 11 -5.87 -15.80 -1.91
N THR A 12 -6.21 -14.52 -1.96
CA THR A 12 -5.57 -13.50 -1.12
C THR A 12 -6.04 -13.68 0.32
N VAL A 13 -5.14 -14.15 1.19
CA VAL A 13 -5.40 -14.34 2.62
C VAL A 13 -4.47 -13.42 3.40
N ASN A 14 -5.05 -12.59 4.27
CA ASN A 14 -4.27 -11.79 5.20
C ASN A 14 -3.83 -12.66 6.38
N ASP A 15 -2.62 -12.43 6.87
CA ASP A 15 -2.22 -12.92 8.19
C ASP A 15 -2.96 -12.12 9.28
N ASP A 16 -3.50 -12.82 10.30
CA ASP A 16 -4.30 -12.20 11.36
C ASP A 16 -3.50 -11.13 12.14
N THR A 17 -2.23 -11.39 12.43
CA THR A 17 -1.37 -10.46 13.19
C THR A 17 -1.05 -9.23 12.36
N GLU A 18 -0.80 -9.42 11.07
CA GLU A 18 -0.52 -8.33 10.14
C GLU A 18 -1.77 -7.46 9.90
N ALA A 19 -2.95 -8.06 9.84
CA ALA A 19 -4.21 -7.34 9.70
C ALA A 19 -4.53 -6.52 10.96
N GLU A 20 -4.34 -7.09 12.15
CA GLU A 20 -4.47 -6.38 13.44
C GLU A 20 -3.48 -5.20 13.53
N PHE A 21 -2.22 -5.41 13.10
CA PHE A 21 -1.22 -4.35 13.06
C PHE A 21 -1.66 -3.18 12.17
N VAL A 22 -2.20 -3.46 10.99
CA VAL A 22 -2.73 -2.39 10.11
C VAL A 22 -3.91 -1.67 10.78
N ALA A 23 -4.85 -2.40 11.40
CA ALA A 23 -5.99 -1.80 12.09
C ALA A 23 -5.57 -0.83 13.22
N ASP A 24 -4.56 -1.22 14.00
CA ASP A 24 -4.00 -0.39 15.07
C ASP A 24 -3.32 0.87 14.52
N VAL A 25 -2.54 0.73 13.45
CA VAL A 25 -1.86 1.89 12.82
C VAL A 25 -2.89 2.85 12.23
N VAL A 26 -3.90 2.37 11.51
CA VAL A 26 -4.98 3.22 10.98
C VAL A 26 -5.68 3.98 12.11
N SER A 27 -6.01 3.28 13.20
CA SER A 27 -6.69 3.87 14.36
C SER A 27 -5.86 4.99 15.01
N GLN A 28 -4.53 4.83 15.05
CA GLN A 28 -3.63 5.83 15.65
C GLN A 28 -3.34 7.01 14.74
N VAL A 29 -3.26 6.79 13.42
CA VAL A 29 -2.89 7.81 12.44
C VAL A 29 -4.10 8.64 12.01
N HIS A 30 -5.25 7.99 11.79
CA HIS A 30 -6.44 8.62 11.23
C HIS A 30 -7.61 8.68 12.20
N GLY A 31 -7.57 7.95 13.31
CA GLY A 31 -8.65 7.85 14.29
C GLY A 31 -9.38 6.49 14.22
N PRO A 32 -9.97 6.03 15.35
CA PRO A 32 -10.56 4.69 15.47
C PRO A 32 -11.76 4.47 14.53
N GLU A 33 -12.44 5.52 14.10
CA GLU A 33 -13.56 5.48 13.16
C GLU A 33 -13.14 5.29 11.70
N ARG A 34 -11.84 5.35 11.40
CA ARG A 34 -11.31 5.28 10.02
C ARG A 34 -10.94 3.85 9.59
N PHE A 35 -11.16 2.86 10.45
CA PHE A 35 -10.98 1.44 10.14
C PHE A 35 -12.28 0.66 10.34
N ALA A 36 -12.53 -0.30 9.46
CA ALA A 36 -13.61 -1.27 9.63
C ALA A 36 -13.17 -2.64 9.09
N TRP A 37 -13.50 -3.70 9.84
CA TRP A 37 -13.33 -5.06 9.36
C TRP A 37 -14.36 -5.36 8.26
N GLN A 38 -13.91 -6.01 7.20
CA GLN A 38 -14.82 -6.51 6.18
C GLN A 38 -15.57 -7.73 6.73
N PRO A 39 -16.91 -7.71 6.77
CA PRO A 39 -17.69 -8.78 7.40
C PRO A 39 -17.64 -10.09 6.59
N ASP A 40 -17.47 -9.99 5.28
CA ASP A 40 -17.46 -11.11 4.34
C ASP A 40 -16.25 -11.01 3.41
N PRO A 41 -15.71 -12.13 2.88
CA PRO A 41 -14.67 -12.10 1.85
C PRO A 41 -15.12 -11.38 0.58
N ALA A 42 -14.22 -10.66 -0.09
CA ALA A 42 -14.52 -9.99 -1.34
C ALA A 42 -14.32 -10.93 -2.54
N SER A 43 -15.23 -10.91 -3.51
CA SER A 43 -15.11 -11.65 -4.77
C SER A 43 -14.21 -10.92 -5.78
N LEU A 44 -12.96 -10.69 -5.39
CA LEU A 44 -11.92 -10.03 -6.18
C LEU A 44 -10.84 -11.04 -6.55
N SER A 45 -10.20 -10.85 -7.70
CA SER A 45 -8.96 -11.54 -8.07
C SER A 45 -7.80 -10.56 -7.94
N GLU A 46 -6.78 -10.91 -7.17
CA GLU A 46 -5.59 -10.08 -7.03
C GLU A 46 -4.31 -10.92 -6.94
N ASP A 47 -3.26 -10.50 -7.65
CA ASP A 47 -2.01 -11.25 -7.76
C ASP A 47 -1.08 -11.06 -6.55
N LEU A 48 -1.36 -10.07 -5.68
CA LEU A 48 -0.73 -9.92 -4.36
C LEU A 48 -0.89 -11.18 -3.50
N SER A 49 -1.89 -12.02 -3.76
CA SER A 49 -2.02 -13.37 -3.20
C SER A 49 -0.72 -14.19 -3.31
N ARG A 50 0.05 -14.03 -4.38
CA ARG A 50 1.34 -14.71 -4.56
C ARG A 50 2.39 -14.22 -3.56
N VAL A 51 2.38 -12.94 -3.21
CA VAL A 51 3.29 -12.37 -2.20
C VAL A 51 2.88 -12.84 -0.80
N LEU A 52 1.58 -12.78 -0.50
CA LEU A 52 1.06 -13.17 0.82
C LEU A 52 1.20 -14.68 1.11
N ASN A 53 1.35 -15.51 0.07
CA ASN A 53 1.69 -16.92 0.24
C ASN A 53 3.15 -17.16 0.66
N GLU A 54 4.06 -16.21 0.41
CA GLU A 54 5.49 -16.35 0.70
C GLU A 54 5.88 -15.69 2.02
N ILE A 55 5.22 -14.58 2.37
CA ILE A 55 5.50 -13.81 3.59
C ILE A 55 4.21 -13.35 4.26
N PRO A 56 4.14 -13.32 5.60
CA PRO A 56 3.02 -12.73 6.31
C PRO A 56 2.82 -11.28 5.87
N GLY A 57 1.58 -10.93 5.56
CA GLY A 57 1.20 -9.56 5.20
C GLY A 57 -0.30 -9.35 5.23
N ALA A 58 -0.70 -8.10 5.00
CA ALA A 58 -2.09 -7.70 4.95
C ALA A 58 -2.38 -6.83 3.72
N PHE A 59 -3.44 -7.19 3.01
CA PHE A 59 -4.08 -6.43 1.96
C PHE A 59 -5.31 -5.72 2.52
N VAL A 60 -5.36 -4.40 2.38
CA VAL A 60 -6.47 -3.58 2.89
C VAL A 60 -7.00 -2.66 1.78
N PHE A 61 -8.30 -2.36 1.85
CA PHE A 61 -8.92 -1.40 0.95
C PHE A 61 -8.86 0.01 1.52
N LEU A 62 -8.50 0.98 0.69
CA LEU A 62 -8.69 2.39 0.98
C LEU A 62 -10.03 2.85 0.39
N GLY A 63 -10.95 3.26 1.25
CA GLY A 63 -12.22 3.82 0.81
C GLY A 63 -12.02 5.17 0.10
N ALA A 64 -12.44 5.24 -1.16
CA ALA A 64 -12.29 6.43 -2.01
C ALA A 64 -13.62 6.85 -2.67
N CYS A 65 -14.76 6.53 -2.06
CA CYS A 65 -16.07 6.96 -2.57
C CYS A 65 -16.23 8.47 -2.36
N PRO A 66 -16.60 9.25 -3.40
CA PRO A 66 -16.95 10.66 -3.25
C PRO A 66 -17.99 10.89 -2.14
N ALA A 67 -17.79 11.94 -1.33
CA ALA A 67 -18.60 12.22 -0.15
C ALA A 67 -20.09 12.51 -0.45
N ASP A 68 -20.43 12.86 -1.70
CA ASP A 68 -21.80 13.09 -2.16
C ASP A 68 -22.51 11.81 -2.63
N ARG A 69 -21.90 10.63 -2.47
CA ARG A 69 -22.43 9.34 -2.94
C ARG A 69 -22.56 8.32 -1.82
N ASP A 70 -23.52 7.42 -1.99
CA ASP A 70 -23.68 6.24 -1.15
C ASP A 70 -22.65 5.17 -1.59
N PRO A 71 -21.70 4.78 -0.71
CA PRO A 71 -20.68 3.78 -1.03
C PRO A 71 -21.27 2.41 -1.42
N THR A 72 -22.48 2.09 -0.98
CA THR A 72 -23.13 0.79 -1.27
C THR A 72 -23.78 0.74 -2.66
N ALA A 73 -24.00 1.91 -3.29
CA ALA A 73 -24.62 2.04 -4.60
C ALA A 73 -23.69 2.65 -5.66
N ALA A 74 -22.52 3.15 -5.24
CA ALA A 74 -21.53 3.75 -6.13
C ALA A 74 -21.02 2.73 -7.17
N ALA A 75 -20.64 3.24 -8.35
CA ALA A 75 -20.07 2.42 -9.40
C ALA A 75 -18.72 1.84 -8.94
N TYR A 76 -18.60 0.51 -8.98
CA TYR A 76 -17.44 -0.21 -8.49
C TYR A 76 -16.25 -0.20 -9.47
N ASN A 77 -15.09 -0.67 -9.01
CA ASN A 77 -13.92 -0.91 -9.84
C ASN A 77 -14.30 -1.72 -11.10
N HIS A 78 -13.70 -1.39 -12.25
CA HIS A 78 -14.04 -1.86 -13.60
C HIS A 78 -15.30 -1.27 -14.26
N SER A 79 -16.06 -0.43 -13.57
CA SER A 79 -17.10 0.37 -14.23
C SER A 79 -16.51 1.58 -14.94
N ARG A 80 -16.99 1.88 -16.16
CA ARG A 80 -16.69 3.16 -16.84
C ARG A 80 -17.24 4.39 -16.10
N LEU A 81 -18.10 4.17 -15.12
CA LEU A 81 -18.74 5.20 -14.29
C LEU A 81 -18.09 5.31 -12.91
N ALA A 82 -17.02 4.54 -12.64
CA ALA A 82 -16.31 4.63 -11.38
C ALA A 82 -15.70 6.02 -11.21
N GLU A 83 -15.95 6.63 -10.06
CA GLU A 83 -15.43 7.93 -9.65
C GLU A 83 -14.76 7.73 -8.28
N PHE A 84 -13.59 8.33 -8.09
CA PHE A 84 -12.81 8.22 -6.87
C PHE A 84 -12.52 9.61 -6.29
N ASP A 85 -12.54 9.72 -4.96
CA ASP A 85 -12.16 10.92 -4.24
C ASP A 85 -10.64 11.02 -4.07
N ASP A 86 -9.98 11.90 -4.83
CA ASP A 86 -8.54 12.14 -4.72
C ASP A 86 -8.12 12.72 -3.36
N GLY A 87 -9.07 13.22 -2.55
CA GLY A 87 -8.81 13.72 -1.21
C GLY A 87 -8.18 12.69 -0.27
N VAL A 88 -8.39 11.39 -0.54
CA VAL A 88 -7.86 10.30 0.30
C VAL A 88 -6.41 9.90 -0.04
N LEU A 89 -5.82 10.45 -1.10
CA LEU A 89 -4.45 10.09 -1.50
C LEU A 89 -3.43 10.47 -0.41
N GLY A 90 -3.63 11.59 0.26
CA GLY A 90 -2.81 12.01 1.40
C GLY A 90 -2.89 11.02 2.57
N ASP A 91 -4.10 10.54 2.88
CA ASP A 91 -4.33 9.55 3.93
C ASP A 91 -3.61 8.23 3.61
N GLY A 92 -3.78 7.73 2.38
CA GLY A 92 -3.11 6.50 1.95
C GLY A 92 -1.59 6.59 1.99
N ALA A 93 -1.01 7.71 1.54
CA ALA A 93 0.43 7.94 1.60
C ALA A 93 0.95 8.01 3.06
N ALA A 94 0.21 8.67 3.95
CA ALA A 94 0.54 8.73 5.36
C ALA A 94 0.50 7.34 6.00
N LEU A 95 -0.54 6.55 5.73
CA LEU A 95 -0.67 5.19 6.24
C LEU A 95 0.50 4.29 5.79
N TYR A 96 0.83 4.28 4.50
CA TYR A 96 1.98 3.48 4.02
C TYR A 96 3.30 3.91 4.66
N SER A 97 3.50 5.21 4.85
CA SER A 97 4.69 5.74 5.51
C SER A 97 4.78 5.28 6.96
N GLU A 98 3.68 5.35 7.71
CA GLU A 98 3.60 4.93 9.10
C GLU A 98 3.78 3.42 9.27
N LEU A 99 3.17 2.60 8.40
CA LEU A 99 3.36 1.15 8.39
C LEU A 99 4.84 0.79 8.19
N ALA A 100 5.50 1.43 7.22
CA ALA A 100 6.92 1.21 6.93
C ALA A 100 7.81 1.65 8.10
N LEU A 101 7.63 2.87 8.63
CA LEU A 101 8.42 3.41 9.73
C LEU A 101 8.31 2.54 10.98
N ARG A 102 7.09 2.13 11.35
CA ARG A 102 6.86 1.32 12.55
C ARG A 102 7.43 -0.09 12.40
N ARG A 103 7.28 -0.71 11.22
CA ARG A 103 7.88 -2.03 10.97
C ARG A 103 9.41 -1.97 11.06
N LEU A 104 10.03 -0.94 10.50
CA LEU A 104 11.49 -0.75 10.56
C LEU A 104 11.98 -0.45 11.97
N ALA A 105 11.22 0.31 12.77
CA ALA A 105 11.57 0.58 14.16
C ALA A 105 11.60 -0.68 15.04
N VAL A 106 10.76 -1.68 14.72
CA VAL A 106 10.76 -2.99 15.40
C VAL A 106 11.87 -3.90 14.87
N ALA A 107 12.16 -3.84 13.57
CA ALA A 107 13.16 -4.68 12.92
C ALA A 107 14.60 -4.22 13.13
N ALA A 108 14.82 -2.93 13.44
CA ALA A 108 16.14 -2.41 13.73
C ALA A 108 16.63 -2.96 15.08
N PRO A 109 17.72 -3.74 15.13
CA PRO A 109 18.50 -3.79 16.38
C PRO A 109 18.98 -2.35 16.68
N GLU A 110 19.40 -2.07 17.91
CA GLU A 110 20.05 -0.81 18.27
C GLU A 110 21.31 -0.60 17.39
N GLN A 111 21.12 -0.06 16.20
CA GLN A 111 22.20 0.37 15.32
C GLN A 111 22.67 1.69 15.90
N ALA A 112 23.79 1.65 16.62
CA ALA A 112 24.62 2.82 16.81
C ALA A 112 24.76 3.50 15.43
N ALA A 113 24.34 4.76 15.36
CA ALA A 113 24.23 5.49 14.10
C ALA A 113 25.53 5.36 13.29
N ASP A 114 25.49 4.60 12.19
CA ASP A 114 26.54 4.67 11.20
C ASP A 114 26.55 6.10 10.64
N PRO A 115 27.72 6.72 10.49
CA PRO A 115 27.81 8.07 9.95
C PRO A 115 27.14 8.08 8.58
N VAL A 116 26.22 9.04 8.39
CA VAL A 116 25.53 9.27 7.12
C VAL A 116 26.57 9.26 5.99
N PRO A 117 26.51 8.31 5.04
CA PRO A 117 27.42 8.32 3.91
C PRO A 117 27.26 9.67 3.19
N GLY A 118 28.39 10.28 2.84
CA GLY A 118 28.39 11.48 2.01
C GLY A 118 27.55 11.27 0.73
N PRO A 119 27.13 12.35 0.06
CA PRO A 119 26.18 12.28 -1.05
C PRO A 119 26.58 11.20 -2.06
N HIS A 120 25.71 10.20 -2.26
CA HIS A 120 25.89 9.18 -3.27
C HIS A 120 25.82 9.83 -4.65
N VAL A 121 26.98 9.99 -5.29
CA VAL A 121 27.07 10.36 -6.69
C VAL A 121 26.76 9.11 -7.50
N PHE A 122 25.56 9.06 -8.09
CA PHE A 122 25.24 8.03 -9.07
C PHE A 122 26.17 8.21 -10.28
N PRO A 123 26.90 7.17 -10.73
CA PRO A 123 27.64 7.25 -11.96
C PRO A 123 26.65 7.48 -13.11
N ALA A 124 26.94 8.44 -13.98
CA ALA A 124 26.17 8.64 -15.20
C ALA A 124 26.15 7.33 -15.99
N ARG A 125 24.97 6.74 -16.19
CA ARG A 125 24.79 5.65 -17.15
C ARG A 125 25.03 6.23 -18.55
N ALA A 126 25.99 5.67 -19.27
CA ALA A 126 26.20 5.98 -20.68
C ALA A 126 25.13 5.25 -21.51
N GLY A 127 24.27 6.02 -22.19
CA GLY A 127 23.09 5.52 -22.92
C GLY A 127 21.94 5.27 -21.94
N ASP A 128 20.82 5.97 -21.97
CA ASP A 128 20.01 6.42 -23.10
C ASP A 128 19.61 7.88 -22.91
N GLY A 129 19.42 8.63 -23.99
CA GLY A 129 19.22 10.09 -24.03
C GLY A 129 17.95 10.64 -23.37
N ILE A 130 17.61 10.19 -22.17
CA ILE A 130 16.54 10.72 -21.32
C ILE A 130 17.20 11.46 -20.16
N THR A 131 17.22 12.80 -20.25
CA THR A 131 17.65 13.66 -19.15
C THR A 131 16.49 13.83 -18.17
N TRP A 132 16.61 13.26 -16.98
CA TRP A 132 15.77 13.62 -15.85
C TRP A 132 16.29 14.92 -15.22
N PRO A 133 15.44 15.93 -14.97
CA PRO A 133 15.89 17.13 -14.27
C PRO A 133 16.33 16.75 -12.85
N ALA A 134 17.46 17.31 -12.43
CA ALA A 134 17.92 17.19 -11.05
C ALA A 134 16.84 17.77 -10.12
N VAL A 135 16.33 16.95 -9.19
CA VAL A 135 15.47 17.42 -8.10
C VAL A 135 16.39 18.04 -7.05
N PRO A 136 16.34 19.36 -6.81
CA PRO A 136 17.14 19.95 -5.75
C PRO A 136 16.62 19.46 -4.40
N SER A 137 17.51 18.82 -3.63
CA SER A 137 17.29 18.57 -2.20
C SER A 137 16.97 19.89 -1.51
N ARG A 138 15.72 20.05 -1.08
CA ARG A 138 15.32 21.10 -0.14
C ARG A 138 14.74 20.43 1.10
N CYS A 139 15.61 19.79 1.86
CA CYS A 139 15.42 19.60 3.29
C CYS A 139 16.54 20.37 4.00
N ALA A 140 16.23 21.60 4.43
CA ALA A 140 16.90 22.34 5.51
C ALA A 140 16.20 23.71 5.66
N THR A 141 15.25 23.85 6.58
CA THR A 141 15.41 24.51 7.90
C THR A 141 14.18 24.23 8.73
#